data_AF-A0A2X2BZ27-F1
#
_entry.id   AF-A0A2X2BZ27-F1
#
_cell.length_a   1.000
_cell.length_b   1.000
_cell.length_c   1.000
_cell.angle_alpha   90.00
_cell.angle_beta   90.00
_cell.angle_gamma   90.00
#
_symmetry.space_group_name_H-M   'P 1'
#
loop_
_entity.id
_entity.type
_entity.pdbx_description
1 polymer ?
#
loop_
_entity_poly.entity_id
_entity_poly.type
_entity_poly.pdbx_seq_one_letter_code
_entity_poly.pdbx_strand_id
1 'polypeptide(L)' 'MPNGVIRMSDDVEGVVETSLNVGVVSIVDDKVEILCLIRSLIDSGKTYVVSMLTALAKTCSSRYRNQRWLSWLET' A
#
# COMPACT_ATOMS: atom_id res chain seq x y z
N MET A 1 5.78 -8.45 4.40
CA MET A 1 5.24 -7.27 3.67
C MET A 1 4.07 -7.72 2.82
N PRO A 2 2.90 -7.05 2.86
CA PRO A 2 1.74 -7.42 2.05
C PRO A 2 2.01 -7.15 0.56
N ASN A 3 1.46 -7.98 -0.34
CA ASN A 3 1.57 -7.81 -1.79
C ASN A 3 0.41 -8.53 -2.51
N GLY A 4 0.02 -8.02 -3.68
CA GLY A 4 -1.08 -8.53 -4.48
C GLY A 4 -2.44 -8.01 -4.03
N VAL A 5 -3.46 -8.86 -4.17
CA VAL A 5 -4.84 -8.58 -3.75
C VAL A 5 -4.92 -8.61 -2.23
N ILE A 6 -5.42 -7.52 -1.64
CA ILE A 6 -5.67 -7.42 -0.20
C ILE A 6 -7.13 -7.73 0.11
N ARG A 7 -8.05 -7.23 -0.71
CA ARG A 7 -9.49 -7.45 -0.56
C ARG A 7 -10.22 -7.35 -1.91
N MET A 8 -11.16 -8.26 -2.13
CA MET A 8 -12.13 -8.21 -3.23
C MET A 8 -13.33 -7.34 -2.84
N SER A 9 -13.98 -6.71 -3.80
CA SER A 9 -15.21 -5.94 -3.58
C SER A 9 -16.37 -6.88 -3.28
N ASP A 10 -17.16 -6.55 -2.25
CA ASP A 10 -18.43 -7.24 -1.97
C ASP A 10 -19.57 -6.67 -2.83
N ASP A 11 -19.44 -5.44 -3.33
CA ASP A 11 -20.45 -4.76 -4.15
C ASP A 11 -20.39 -5.18 -5.62
N VAL A 12 -19.20 -5.56 -6.12
CA VAL A 12 -18.99 -5.95 -7.52
C VAL A 12 -18.16 -7.24 -7.59
N GLU A 13 -18.82 -8.32 -8.01
CA GLU A 13 -18.20 -9.64 -8.14
C GLU A 13 -16.98 -9.61 -9.08
N GLY A 14 -15.89 -10.24 -8.65
CA GLY A 14 -14.65 -10.34 -9.43
C GLY A 14 -13.80 -9.07 -9.47
N VAL A 15 -14.23 -7.97 -8.85
CA VAL A 15 -13.44 -6.73 -8.79
C VAL A 15 -12.57 -6.68 -7.55
N VAL A 16 -11.29 -6.33 -7.74
CA VAL A 16 -10.37 -6.07 -6.64
C VAL A 16 -10.66 -4.68 -6.08
N GLU A 17 -11.02 -4.61 -4.80
CA GLU A 17 -11.23 -3.33 -4.13
C GLU A 17 -9.91 -2.72 -3.68
N THR A 18 -9.06 -3.50 -3.01
CA THR A 18 -7.79 -3.02 -2.44
C THR A 18 -6.64 -3.96 -2.83
N SER A 19 -5.55 -3.39 -3.32
CA SER A 19 -4.32 -4.10 -3.67
C SER A 19 -3.07 -3.31 -3.32
N LEU A 20 -1.95 -4.02 -3.20
CA LEU A 20 -0.62 -3.44 -3.11
C LEU A 20 0.30 -4.14 -4.11
N ASN A 21 1.12 -3.38 -4.82
CA ASN A 21 2.19 -3.96 -5.63
C ASN A 21 3.55 -3.47 -5.15
N VAL A 22 4.49 -4.40 -4.94
CA VAL A 22 5.92 -4.09 -4.80
C VAL A 22 6.52 -4.00 -6.18
N GLY A 23 6.86 -2.79 -6.61
CA GLY A 23 7.30 -2.52 -7.99
C GLY A 23 8.80 -2.42 -8.16
N VAL A 24 9.51 -1.92 -7.13
CA VAL A 24 10.97 -1.77 -7.16
C VAL A 24 11.55 -2.19 -5.81
N VAL A 25 12.60 -2.99 -5.87
CA VAL A 25 13.46 -3.32 -4.73
C VAL A 25 14.89 -3.01 -5.15
N SER A 26 15.57 -2.16 -4.40
CA SER A 26 16.94 -1.76 -4.67
C SER A 26 17.78 -1.74 -3.40
N ILE A 27 19.09 -1.83 -3.57
CA ILE A 27 20.07 -1.64 -2.51
C ILE A 27 20.86 -0.38 -2.85
N VAL A 28 20.86 0.59 -1.94
CA VAL A 28 21.58 1.87 -2.08
C VAL A 28 22.25 2.17 -0.74
N ASP A 29 23.56 2.42 -0.74
CA ASP A 29 24.35 2.78 0.45
C ASP A 29 24.03 1.88 1.67
N ASP A 30 24.12 0.56 1.47
CA ASP A 30 23.83 -0.50 2.46
C ASP A 30 22.40 -0.49 3.04
N LYS A 31 21.46 0.17 2.36
CA LYS A 31 20.03 0.18 2.72
C LYS A 31 19.21 -0.50 1.64
N VAL A 32 18.23 -1.30 2.07
CA VAL A 32 17.20 -1.84 1.18
C VAL A 32 16.08 -0.81 1.06
N GLU A 33 15.82 -0.37 -0.16
CA GLU A 33 14.68 0.47 -0.50
C GLU A 33 13.62 -0.35 -1.21
N ILE A 34 12.37 -0.18 -0.78
CA ILE A 34 11.23 -0.88 -1.35
C ILE A 34 10.18 0.16 -1.74
N LEU A 35 9.92 0.26 -3.05
CA LEU A 35 8.86 1.10 -3.58
C LEU A 35 7.64 0.24 -3.88
N CYS A 36 6.51 0.63 -3.29
CA CYS A 36 5.25 -0.04 -3.48
C CYS A 36 4.13 0.94 -3.78
N LEU A 37 3.15 0.49 -4.57
CA LEU A 37 1.97 1.26 -4.94
C LEU A 37 0.73 0.63 -4.31
N ILE A 38 0.04 1.41 -3.47
CA ILE A 38 -1.25 1.04 -2.89
C ILE A 38 -2.34 1.54 -3.82
N ARG A 39 -3.30 0.66 -4.14
CA ARG A 39 -4.50 1.02 -4.90
C ARG A 39 -5.73 0.57 -4.13
N SER A 40 -6.70 1.46 -3.99
CA SER A 40 -8.01 1.08 -3.46
C SER A 40 -9.12 1.93 -4.09
N LEU A 41 -10.27 1.31 -4.29
CA LEU A 41 -11.50 1.99 -4.71
C LEU A 41 -12.08 2.87 -3.59
N ILE A 42 -11.71 2.63 -2.33
CA ILE A 42 -12.16 3.39 -1.16
C ILE A 42 -10.97 3.85 -0.31
N ASP A 43 -11.07 5.03 0.31
CA ASP A 43 -9.94 5.60 1.07
C ASP A 43 -9.65 4.86 2.39
N SER A 44 -10.66 4.23 3.00
CA SER A 44 -10.48 3.37 4.16
C SER A 44 -9.58 2.17 3.84
N GLY A 45 -9.72 1.58 2.66
CA GLY A 45 -8.86 0.50 2.17
C GLY A 45 -7.39 0.94 2.00
N LYS A 46 -7.15 2.15 1.46
CA LYS A 46 -5.79 2.72 1.41
C LYS A 46 -5.22 2.90 2.81
N THR A 47 -6.00 3.51 3.71
CA THR A 47 -5.59 3.82 5.08
C THR A 47 -5.25 2.56 5.88
N TYR A 48 -5.99 1.47 5.65
CA TYR A 48 -5.72 0.17 6.24
C TYR A 48 -4.34 -0.38 5.83
N VAL A 49 -4.05 -0.38 4.52
CA VAL A 49 -2.74 -0.86 4.02
C VAL A 49 -1.60 0.04 4.48
N VAL A 50 -1.79 1.37 4.50
CA VAL A 50 -0.82 2.32 5.06
C VAL A 50 -0.52 2.00 6.53
N SER A 51 -1.55 1.68 7.31
CA SER A 51 -1.39 1.29 8.73
C SER A 51 -0.59 -0.01 8.88
N MET A 52 -0.84 -1.00 8.02
CA MET A 52 -0.05 -2.25 7.98
C MET A 52 1.43 -2.00 7.65
N LEU A 53 1.71 -1.21 6.62
CA LEU A 53 3.09 -0.88 6.23
C LEU A 53 3.80 -0.08 7.32
N THR A 54 3.08 0.83 7.98
CA THR A 54 3.60 1.60 9.11
C THR A 54 3.93 0.70 10.30
N ALA A 55 3.07 -0.29 10.61
CA ALA A 55 3.32 -1.26 11.66
C ALA A 55 4.55 -2.14 11.33
N LEU A 56 4.66 -2.62 10.09
CA LEU A 56 5.82 -3.41 9.63
C LEU A 56 7.11 -2.60 9.71
N ALA A 57 7.09 -1.34 9.29
CA ALA A 57 8.25 -0.46 9.40
C ALA A 57 8.67 -0.29 10.87
N LYS A 58 7.72 -0.10 11.79
CA LYS A 58 7.99 -0.03 13.23
C LYS A 58 8.61 -1.31 13.77
N THR A 59 8.10 -2.49 13.40
CA THR A 59 8.64 -3.78 13.89
C THR A 59 10.02 -4.11 13.35
N CYS A 60 10.34 -3.62 12.15
CA CYS A 60 11.63 -3.85 11.49
C CYS A 60 12.63 -2.70 11.71
N SER A 61 12.35 -1.76 12.61
CA SER A 61 13.14 -0.54 12.82
C SER A 61 13.45 0.20 11.51
N SER A 62 12.52 0.14 10.55
CA SER A 62 12.61 0.75 9.22
C SER A 62 11.75 2.00 9.15
N ARG A 63 12.02 2.84 8.14
CA ARG A 63 11.30 4.10 7.90
C ARG A 63 10.31 3.92 6.76
N TYR A 64 9.03 4.16 7.05
CA TYR A 64 7.97 4.25 6.03
C TYR A 64 7.76 5.70 5.58
N ARG A 65 7.53 5.91 4.27
CA ARG A 65 7.20 7.21 3.68
C ARG A 65 6.03 7.03 2.72
N ASN A 66 4.99 7.86 2.86
CA ASN A 66 3.83 7.87 1.98
C ASN A 66 3.83 9.12 1.10
N GLN A 67 3.56 8.96 -0.20
CA GLN A 67 3.29 10.04 -1.14
C GLN A 67 1.88 9.83 -1.70
N ARG A 68 0.89 10.54 -1.14
CA ARG A 68 -0.53 10.39 -1.51
C ARG A 68 -0.89 11.40 -2.59
N TRP A 69 -1.52 10.92 -3.66
CA TRP A 69 -2.27 11.74 -4.61
C TRP A 69 -3.76 11.72 -4.23
N LEU A 70 -4.43 12.88 -4.31
CA LEU A 70 -5.86 13.02 -4.00
C LEU A 70 -6.74 12.23 -4.99
N SER A 71 -7.82 11.65 -4.48
CA SER A 71 -8.82 10.93 -5.28
C SER A 71 -9.83 11.92 -5.87
N TRP A 72 -10.31 11.69 -7.09
CA TRP A 72 -11.38 12.48 -7.71
C TRP A 72 -12.72 12.45 -6.94
N LEU A 73 -12.87 11.53 -5.97
CA LEU A 73 -14.08 11.39 -5.14
C LEU A 73 -14.11 12.33 -3.92
N GLU A 74 -13.06 13.12 -3.68
CA GLU A 74 -12.96 14.08 -2.57
C GLU A 74 -13.26 15.54 -3.01
N THR A 75 -13.91 15.76 -4.18
CA THR A 75 -14.45 17.07 -4.66
C THR A 75 -15.96 17.09 -4.77
#